data_AF-A0A7C4T5K5-F1
#
_entry.id   AF-A0A7C4T5K5-F1
#
_cell.length_a   1.000
_cell.length_b   1.000
_cell.length_c   1.000
_cell.angle_alpha   90.00
_cell.angle_beta   90.00
_cell.angle_gamma   90.00
#
_symmetry.space_group_name_H-M   'P 1'
#
loop_
_entity.id
_entity.type
_entity.pdbx_description
1 polymer ?
#
loop_
_entity_poly.entity_id
_entity_poly.type
_entity_poly.pdbx_seq_one_letter_code
_entity_poly.pdbx_strand_id
1 'polypeptide(L)'
;MVETRDEFKARLKREGKWNEFLELREKYKQDGYEAKVAYAMAMEPFAGAGDSPADDQPDDADGGGSVLLEQFAGKDKVSSLVVVEWVFDNIDMLDVTPDMAPSAGAWSLLLRVRRHPDLLKEFYRSIWVRILPSKTGIEQLQRFADDGREQLGLISRIERAHSDAILSSGSQGLCGESEVSP
;
A
#
# COMPACT_ATOMS: atom_id res chain seq x y z
N MET A 1 33.16 -9.46 14.53
CA MET A 1 32.35 -8.32 15.03
C MET A 1 30.97 -8.77 14.62
N VAL A 2 30.20 -9.31 15.56
CA VAL A 2 29.13 -10.25 15.21
C VAL A 2 28.08 -9.55 14.34
N GLU A 3 27.93 -9.99 13.09
CA GLU A 3 26.86 -9.50 12.19
C GLU A 3 25.50 -9.72 12.89
N THR A 4 24.71 -8.66 12.98
CA THR A 4 23.32 -8.77 13.43
C THR A 4 22.47 -9.46 12.36
N ARG A 5 21.33 -10.07 12.74
CA ARG A 5 20.43 -10.72 11.76
C ARG A 5 19.94 -9.76 10.67
N ASP A 6 19.78 -8.48 11.00
CA ASP A 6 19.40 -7.45 10.03
C ASP A 6 20.52 -7.14 9.04
N GLU A 7 21.77 -7.11 9.49
CA GLU A 7 22.94 -6.97 8.62
C GLU A 7 23.12 -8.20 7.72
N PHE A 8 22.92 -9.40 8.27
CA PHE A 8 22.93 -10.65 7.52
C PHE A 8 21.83 -10.70 6.44
N LYS A 9 20.61 -10.27 6.79
CA LYS A 9 19.48 -10.14 5.85
C LYS A 9 19.77 -9.08 4.77
N ALA A 10 20.32 -7.92 5.14
CA ALA A 10 20.69 -6.88 4.20
C ALA A 10 21.78 -7.33 3.23
N ARG A 11 22.76 -8.13 3.71
CA ARG A 11 23.80 -8.75 2.90
C ARG A 11 23.23 -9.76 1.91
N LEU A 12 22.42 -10.71 2.37
CA LEU A 12 21.79 -11.72 1.51
C LEU A 12 20.85 -11.10 0.47
N LYS A 13 20.12 -10.02 0.82
CA LYS A 13 19.30 -9.27 -0.14
C LYS A 13 20.15 -8.56 -1.19
N ARG A 14 21.27 -7.96 -0.78
CA ARG A 14 22.23 -7.31 -1.70
C ARG A 14 22.89 -8.32 -2.66
N GLU A 15 23.15 -9.53 -2.17
CA GLU A 15 23.74 -10.62 -2.95
C GLU A 15 22.71 -11.38 -3.81
N GLY A 16 21.40 -11.09 -3.67
CA GLY A 16 20.33 -11.79 -4.39
C GLY A 16 20.03 -13.21 -3.90
N LYS A 17 20.77 -13.70 -2.90
CA LYS A 17 20.67 -15.07 -2.35
C LYS A 17 19.62 -15.23 -1.26
N TRP A 18 18.90 -14.16 -0.92
CA TRP A 18 17.87 -14.18 0.12
C TRP A 18 16.76 -15.21 -0.17
N ASN A 19 16.37 -15.36 -1.44
CA ASN A 19 15.35 -16.34 -1.82
C ASN A 19 15.86 -17.78 -1.69
N GLU A 20 17.12 -18.04 -2.05
CA GLU A 20 17.75 -19.36 -1.89
C GLU A 20 17.84 -19.79 -0.42
N PHE A 21 18.13 -18.84 0.48
CA PHE A 21 18.11 -19.07 1.92
C PHE A 21 16.70 -19.44 2.43
N LEU A 22 15.65 -18.76 1.93
CA LEU A 22 14.27 -19.06 2.31
C LEU A 22 13.82 -20.43 1.78
N GLU A 23 14.19 -20.79 0.56
CA GLU A 23 13.93 -22.12 -0.01
C GLU A 23 14.62 -23.22 0.79
N LEU A 24 15.88 -23.02 1.22
CA LEU A 24 16.58 -23.97 2.08
C LEU A 24 15.88 -24.14 3.43
N ARG A 25 15.47 -23.04 4.08
CA ARG A 25 14.77 -23.08 5.37
C ARG A 25 13.44 -23.82 5.24
N GLU A 26 12.67 -23.55 4.19
CA GLU A 26 11.38 -24.20 3.97
C GLU A 26 11.55 -25.68 3.66
N LYS A 27 12.62 -26.06 2.95
CA LYS A 27 12.98 -27.46 2.74
C LYS A 27 13.27 -28.19 4.05
N TYR A 28 14.05 -27.60 4.96
CA TYR A 28 14.27 -28.20 6.28
C TYR A 28 13.00 -28.28 7.12
N LYS A 29 12.09 -27.31 6.99
CA LYS A 29 10.79 -27.37 7.64
C LYS A 29 9.91 -28.50 7.06
N GLN A 30 9.96 -28.73 5.74
CA GLN A 30 9.29 -29.85 5.08
C GLN A 30 9.89 -31.20 5.46
N ASP A 31 11.20 -31.25 5.71
CA ASP A 31 11.92 -32.43 6.20
C ASP A 31 11.63 -32.72 7.70
N GLY A 32 10.77 -31.93 8.35
CA GLY A 32 10.30 -32.14 9.70
C GLY A 32 11.15 -31.49 10.80
N TYR A 33 12.13 -30.66 10.42
CA TYR A 33 12.90 -29.89 11.38
C TYR A 33 12.10 -28.70 11.91
N GLU A 34 12.22 -28.45 13.20
CA GLU A 34 11.61 -27.31 13.87
C GLU A 34 12.15 -25.99 13.29
N ALA A 35 11.33 -24.95 13.23
CA ALA A 35 11.65 -23.68 12.55
C ALA A 35 12.99 -23.05 12.99
N LYS A 36 13.35 -23.21 14.26
CA LYS A 36 14.62 -22.76 14.85
C LYS A 36 15.82 -23.58 14.34
N VAL A 37 15.68 -24.90 14.28
CA VAL A 37 16.72 -25.81 13.78
C VAL A 37 16.89 -25.66 12.26
N ALA A 38 15.78 -25.56 11.53
CA ALA A 38 15.76 -25.29 10.10
C ALA A 38 16.45 -23.96 9.75
N TYR A 39 16.27 -22.92 10.58
CA TYR A 39 16.95 -21.63 10.40
C TYR A 39 18.46 -21.75 10.64
N ALA A 40 18.88 -22.45 11.71
CA ALA A 40 20.29 -22.69 12.00
C ALA A 40 20.98 -23.51 10.89
N MET A 41 20.34 -24.56 10.40
CA MET A 41 20.85 -25.40 9.30
C MET A 41 20.89 -24.65 7.97
N ALA A 42 19.87 -23.84 7.68
CA ALA A 42 19.86 -23.01 6.48
C ALA A 42 20.90 -21.89 6.52
N MET A 43 21.41 -21.51 7.69
CA MET A 43 22.46 -20.49 7.82
C MET A 43 23.86 -21.02 7.53
N GLU A 44 24.16 -22.29 7.82
CA GLU A 44 25.48 -22.89 7.55
C GLU A 44 26.04 -22.60 6.14
N PRO A 45 25.29 -22.79 5.04
CA PRO A 45 25.81 -22.55 3.69
C PRO A 45 26.04 -21.06 3.36
N PHE A 46 25.50 -20.14 4.17
CA PHE A 46 25.62 -18.69 3.96
C PHE A 46 26.43 -17.98 5.05
N ALA A 47 26.87 -18.73 6.06
CA ALA A 47 27.81 -18.29 7.08
C ALA A 47 29.21 -18.18 6.44
N GLY A 48 29.53 -16.98 5.96
CA GLY A 48 30.90 -16.64 5.58
C GLY A 48 31.82 -16.83 6.79
N ALA A 49 33.03 -17.33 6.55
CA ALA A 49 34.02 -17.71 7.56
C ALA A 49 34.12 -16.69 8.71
N GLY A 50 33.47 -16.97 9.85
CA GLY A 50 33.83 -16.39 11.15
C GLY A 50 32.77 -15.65 11.97
N ASP A 51 31.54 -15.44 11.53
CA ASP A 51 30.54 -14.75 12.38
C ASP A 51 29.22 -15.54 12.43
N SER A 52 29.04 -16.29 13.53
CA SER A 52 27.71 -16.74 13.95
C SER A 52 26.98 -15.55 14.57
N PRO A 53 25.81 -15.13 14.05
CA PRO A 53 25.03 -14.05 14.66
C PRO A 53 24.64 -14.45 16.08
N ALA A 54 24.85 -13.55 17.04
CA ALA A 54 24.49 -13.75 18.43
C ALA A 54 22.97 -14.04 18.53
N ASP A 55 22.64 -15.05 19.33
CA ASP A 55 21.30 -15.52 19.65
C ASP A 55 20.43 -14.34 20.16
N ASP A 56 19.68 -13.72 19.26
CA ASP A 56 18.39 -13.11 19.59
C ASP A 56 17.31 -14.13 19.21
N GLN A 57 16.84 -14.78 20.27
CA GLN A 57 16.02 -15.97 20.35
C GLN A 57 14.82 -15.95 19.38
N PRO A 58 14.69 -16.92 18.44
CA PRO A 58 13.44 -17.15 17.75
C PRO A 58 12.55 -18.01 18.65
N ASP A 59 11.64 -17.36 19.38
CA ASP A 59 10.48 -18.02 19.98
C ASP A 59 9.45 -18.33 18.88
N ASP A 60 9.74 -19.33 18.06
CA ASP A 60 8.72 -20.05 17.29
C ASP A 60 8.09 -21.12 18.20
N ALA A 61 7.46 -20.66 19.29
CA ALA A 61 6.56 -21.47 20.10
C ALA A 61 5.13 -21.16 19.67
N ASP A 62 4.51 -22.17 19.05
CA ASP A 62 3.07 -22.36 18.97
C ASP A 62 2.35 -21.83 20.23
N GLY A 63 1.65 -20.69 20.12
CA GLY A 63 0.83 -20.15 21.21
C GLY A 63 0.97 -18.66 21.49
N GLY A 64 0.64 -17.81 20.52
CA GLY A 64 0.30 -16.41 20.79
C GLY A 64 1.42 -15.59 21.43
N GLY A 65 2.40 -15.16 20.61
CA GLY A 65 3.34 -14.12 21.01
C GLY A 65 2.58 -12.96 21.62
N SER A 66 2.77 -12.74 22.92
CA SER A 66 2.12 -11.66 23.65
C SER A 66 2.64 -10.36 23.09
N VAL A 67 1.83 -9.73 22.23
CA VAL A 67 2.12 -8.42 21.69
C VAL A 67 1.96 -7.44 22.84
N LEU A 68 3.03 -6.73 23.18
CA LEU A 68 2.99 -5.80 24.30
C LEU A 68 2.07 -4.64 23.94
N LEU A 69 1.18 -4.26 24.85
CA LEU A 69 0.28 -3.11 24.66
C LEU A 69 1.08 -1.82 24.35
N GLU A 70 2.31 -1.74 24.87
CA GLU A 70 3.27 -0.66 24.66
C GLU A 70 3.66 -0.48 23.18
N GLN A 71 3.68 -1.54 22.37
CA GLN A 71 3.97 -1.45 20.92
C GLN A 71 2.87 -0.71 20.13
N PHE A 72 1.70 -0.56 20.73
CA PHE A 72 0.59 0.21 20.18
C PHE A 72 0.31 1.48 20.98
N ALA A 73 1.08 1.76 22.02
CA ALA A 73 0.97 3.00 22.78
C ALA A 73 1.40 4.17 21.88
N GLY A 74 0.53 5.17 21.73
CA GLY A 74 0.77 6.34 20.88
C GLY A 74 0.23 6.23 19.45
N LYS A 75 -0.39 5.10 19.06
CA LYS A 75 -1.14 5.03 17.79
C LYS A 75 -2.56 5.56 17.97
N ASP A 76 -2.97 6.45 17.07
CA ASP A 76 -4.32 7.03 17.08
C ASP A 76 -5.40 6.00 16.74
N LYS A 77 -6.66 6.33 17.07
CA LYS A 77 -7.81 5.50 16.67
C LYS A 77 -7.96 5.55 15.15
N VAL A 78 -7.66 4.43 14.51
CA VAL A 78 -7.78 4.25 13.06
C VAL A 78 -9.19 3.81 12.68
N SER A 79 -9.68 4.26 11.51
CA SER A 79 -11.01 3.87 11.01
C SER A 79 -11.04 2.38 10.63
N SER A 80 -12.20 1.75 10.72
CA SER A 80 -12.38 0.34 10.36
C SER A 80 -12.01 0.05 8.90
N LEU A 81 -12.16 1.04 8.01
CA LEU A 81 -11.79 0.92 6.60
C LEU A 81 -10.28 0.72 6.46
N VAL A 82 -9.48 1.60 7.05
CA VAL A 82 -8.02 1.55 6.99
C VAL A 82 -7.49 0.28 7.66
N VAL A 83 -8.13 -0.18 8.73
CA VAL A 83 -7.80 -1.46 9.37
C VAL A 83 -7.97 -2.63 8.40
N VAL A 84 -9.09 -2.71 7.69
CA VAL A 84 -9.36 -3.83 6.79
C VAL A 84 -8.52 -3.75 5.51
N GLU A 85 -8.31 -2.55 4.96
CA GLU A 85 -7.42 -2.32 3.82
C GLU A 85 -6.00 -2.78 4.14
N TRP A 86 -5.47 -2.37 5.29
CA TRP A 86 -4.17 -2.84 5.74
C TRP A 86 -4.10 -4.36 5.90
N VAL A 87 -5.13 -4.99 6.47
CA VAL A 87 -5.16 -6.46 6.62
C VAL A 87 -5.18 -7.16 5.26
N PHE A 88 -5.94 -6.64 4.29
CA PHE A 88 -5.99 -7.17 2.92
C PHE A 88 -4.61 -7.10 2.26
N ASP A 89 -3.94 -5.95 2.31
CA ASP A 89 -2.63 -5.75 1.69
C ASP A 89 -1.54 -6.64 2.30
N ASN A 90 -1.69 -6.97 3.58
CA ASN A 90 -0.68 -7.68 4.35
C ASN A 90 -0.99 -9.17 4.51
N ILE A 91 -2.12 -9.69 4.03
CA ILE A 91 -2.59 -11.04 4.37
C ILE A 91 -1.60 -12.16 4.02
N ASP A 92 -0.98 -12.04 2.84
CA ASP A 92 -0.02 -13.00 2.27
C ASP A 92 1.44 -12.63 2.54
N MET A 93 1.68 -11.49 3.20
CA MET A 93 3.03 -10.96 3.45
C MET A 93 3.64 -11.57 4.72
N LEU A 94 4.65 -12.42 4.58
CA LEU A 94 5.21 -13.18 5.70
C LEU A 94 6.08 -12.36 6.67
N ASP A 95 6.48 -11.14 6.31
CA ASP A 95 7.44 -10.31 7.04
C ASP A 95 6.80 -9.15 7.82
N VAL A 96 5.48 -9.15 7.94
CA VAL A 96 4.73 -8.12 8.66
C VAL A 96 4.93 -8.26 10.15
N THR A 97 5.42 -7.20 10.80
CA THR A 97 5.60 -7.14 12.26
C THR A 97 4.47 -6.37 12.94
N PRO A 98 4.25 -6.54 14.26
CA PRO A 98 3.24 -5.79 15.01
C PRO A 98 3.40 -4.27 14.92
N ASP A 99 4.64 -3.78 14.83
CA ASP A 99 4.95 -2.35 14.75
C ASP A 99 4.42 -1.71 13.46
N MET A 100 4.32 -2.49 12.38
CA MET A 100 3.78 -2.05 11.08
C MET A 100 2.26 -1.95 11.08
N ALA A 101 1.57 -2.54 12.06
CA ALA A 101 0.12 -2.51 12.09
C ALA A 101 -0.42 -1.14 12.53
N PRO A 102 -1.45 -0.60 11.86
CA PRO A 102 -1.99 0.72 12.17
C PRO A 102 -2.67 0.75 13.55
N SER A 103 -3.14 -0.40 14.04
CA SER A 103 -3.68 -0.56 15.38
C SER A 103 -3.50 -2.00 15.87
N ALA A 104 -3.63 -2.20 17.19
CA ALA A 104 -3.66 -3.53 17.79
C ALA A 104 -4.79 -4.41 17.21
N GLY A 105 -5.93 -3.80 16.87
CA GLY A 105 -7.06 -4.48 16.24
C GLY A 105 -6.72 -5.01 14.84
N ALA A 106 -5.99 -4.24 14.03
CA ALA A 106 -5.55 -4.64 12.71
C ALA A 106 -4.59 -5.84 12.76
N TRP A 107 -3.63 -5.80 13.68
CA TRP A 107 -2.69 -6.91 13.89
C TRP A 107 -3.41 -8.19 14.34
N SER A 108 -4.31 -8.07 15.32
CA SER A 108 -5.11 -9.19 15.81
C SER A 108 -5.98 -9.80 14.71
N LEU A 109 -6.59 -8.97 13.87
CA LEU A 109 -7.38 -9.42 12.74
C LEU A 109 -6.53 -10.16 11.70
N LEU A 110 -5.36 -9.63 11.34
CA LEU A 110 -4.41 -10.26 10.42
C LEU A 110 -3.99 -11.66 10.91
N LEU A 111 -3.59 -11.78 12.18
CA LEU A 111 -3.19 -13.07 12.77
C LEU A 111 -4.33 -14.09 12.73
N ARG A 112 -5.55 -13.67 13.09
CA ARG A 112 -6.73 -14.55 13.06
C ARG A 112 -7.05 -15.03 11.66
N VAL A 113 -6.97 -14.14 10.68
CA VAL A 113 -7.28 -14.47 9.29
C VAL A 113 -6.24 -15.43 8.70
N ARG A 114 -4.95 -15.25 9.02
CA ARG A 114 -3.89 -16.19 8.61
C ARG A 114 -4.02 -17.57 9.27
N ARG A 115 -4.42 -17.60 10.55
CA ARG A 115 -4.55 -18.85 11.32
C ARG A 115 -5.76 -19.68 10.91
N HIS A 116 -6.85 -19.03 10.48
CA HIS A 116 -8.12 -19.69 10.19
C HIS A 116 -8.55 -19.49 8.73
N PRO A 117 -8.38 -20.50 7.86
CA PRO A 117 -8.69 -20.38 6.44
C PRO A 117 -10.18 -20.16 6.15
N ASP A 118 -11.08 -20.54 7.06
CA ASP A 118 -12.51 -20.25 6.91
C ASP A 118 -12.82 -18.76 7.16
N LEU A 119 -12.11 -18.14 8.10
CA LEU A 119 -12.20 -16.71 8.36
C LEU A 119 -11.63 -15.91 7.18
N LEU A 120 -10.59 -16.41 6.51
CA LEU A 120 -10.06 -15.83 5.28
C LEU A 120 -11.12 -15.79 4.17
N LYS A 121 -11.84 -16.89 3.95
CA LYS A 121 -12.93 -16.95 2.97
C LYS A 121 -14.05 -15.97 3.33
N GLU A 122 -14.43 -15.90 4.60
CA GLU A 122 -15.46 -14.97 5.08
C GLU A 122 -15.02 -13.51 4.95
N PHE A 123 -13.74 -13.23 5.24
CA PHE A 123 -13.14 -11.91 5.09
C PHE A 123 -13.31 -11.41 3.65
N TYR A 124 -12.92 -12.20 2.65
CA TYR A 124 -13.12 -11.82 1.25
C TYR A 124 -14.59 -11.73 0.85
N ARG A 125 -15.45 -12.66 1.30
CA ARG A 125 -16.84 -12.73 0.86
C ARG A 125 -17.73 -11.63 1.46
N SER A 126 -17.46 -11.24 2.71
CA SER A 126 -18.35 -10.39 3.50
C SER A 126 -17.70 -9.05 3.84
N ILE A 127 -16.49 -9.09 4.41
CA ILE A 127 -15.87 -7.90 4.99
C ILE A 127 -15.27 -7.03 3.88
N TRP A 128 -14.46 -7.60 2.99
CA TRP A 128 -13.81 -6.87 1.90
C TRP A 128 -14.81 -6.26 0.91
N VAL A 129 -15.79 -7.06 0.48
CA VAL A 129 -16.83 -6.62 -0.47
C VAL A 129 -17.67 -5.44 0.06
N ARG A 130 -17.85 -5.34 1.38
CA ARG A 130 -18.60 -4.24 2.01
C ARG A 130 -17.85 -2.91 2.02
N ILE A 131 -16.53 -2.95 1.86
CA ILE A 131 -15.67 -1.77 1.91
C ILE A 131 -15.37 -1.24 0.52
N LEU A 132 -15.53 -2.09 -0.51
CA LEU A 132 -15.52 -1.63 -1.89
C LEU A 132 -16.57 -0.53 -2.07
N PRO A 133 -16.22 0.58 -2.74
CA PRO A 133 -17.17 1.63 -3.05
C PRO A 133 -18.40 1.03 -3.74
N SER A 134 -19.59 1.32 -3.24
CA SER A 134 -20.81 0.91 -3.93
C SER A 134 -20.84 1.57 -5.31
N LYS A 135 -21.46 0.93 -6.31
CA LYS A 135 -21.64 1.53 -7.65
C LYS A 135 -22.18 2.96 -7.57
N THR A 136 -23.07 3.23 -6.62
CA THR A 136 -23.63 4.55 -6.36
C THR A 136 -22.59 5.54 -5.82
N GLY A 137 -21.64 5.10 -4.98
CA GLY A 137 -20.52 5.92 -4.52
C GLY A 137 -19.53 6.26 -5.63
N ILE A 138 -19.28 5.33 -6.55
CA ILE A 138 -18.44 5.57 -7.75
C ILE A 138 -19.13 6.57 -8.69
N GLU A 139 -20.43 6.39 -8.95
CA GLU A 139 -21.21 7.33 -9.76
C GLU A 139 -21.29 8.73 -9.13
N GLN A 140 -21.37 8.83 -7.79
CA GLN A 140 -21.30 10.10 -7.09
C GLN A 140 -19.91 10.74 -7.21
N LEU A 141 -18.82 9.97 -7.02
CA LEU A 141 -17.47 10.48 -7.21
C LEU A 141 -17.25 11.00 -8.64
N GLN A 142 -17.79 10.30 -9.64
CA GLN A 142 -17.75 10.73 -11.04
C GLN A 142 -18.61 11.98 -11.30
N ARG A 143 -19.78 12.10 -10.68
CA ARG A 143 -20.61 13.31 -10.77
C ARG A 143 -19.95 14.55 -10.17
N PHE A 144 -19.11 14.40 -9.16
CA PHE A 144 -18.35 15.51 -8.57
C PHE A 144 -16.98 15.74 -9.24
N ALA A 145 -16.52 14.82 -10.09
CA ALA A 145 -15.31 15.02 -10.88
C ALA A 145 -15.53 16.01 -12.04
N ASP A 146 -16.77 16.12 -12.53
CA ASP A 146 -17.21 17.18 -13.44
C ASP A 146 -17.93 18.27 -12.63
N ASP A 147 -17.17 19.08 -11.88
CA ASP A 147 -17.71 20.20 -11.10
C ASP A 147 -18.05 21.43 -11.98
N GLY A 148 -18.07 21.25 -13.30
CA GLY A 148 -18.41 22.28 -14.28
C GLY A 148 -17.38 23.40 -14.39
N ARG A 149 -16.26 23.39 -13.65
CA ARG A 149 -15.26 24.48 -13.71
C ARG A 149 -14.57 24.57 -15.06
N GLU A 150 -14.27 23.44 -15.70
CA GLU A 150 -13.72 23.43 -17.07
C GLU A 150 -14.76 23.95 -18.08
N GLN A 151 -16.02 23.59 -17.90
CA GLN A 151 -17.14 24.03 -18.75
C GLN A 151 -17.40 25.53 -18.60
N LEU A 152 -17.39 26.06 -17.38
CA LEU A 152 -17.45 27.50 -17.11
C LEU A 152 -16.25 28.24 -17.69
N GLY A 153 -15.06 27.65 -17.62
CA GLY A 153 -13.86 28.20 -18.25
C GLY A 153 -13.97 28.30 -19.77
N LEU A 154 -14.56 27.28 -20.42
CA LEU A 154 -14.87 27.30 -21.86
C LEU A 154 -15.91 28.38 -22.21
N ILE A 155 -16.98 28.51 -21.42
CA ILE A 155 -18.01 29.56 -21.61
C ILE A 155 -17.37 30.94 -21.52
N SER A 156 -16.55 31.21 -20.48
CA SER A 156 -15.87 32.50 -20.34
C SER A 156 -14.89 32.80 -21.48
N ARG A 157 -14.25 31.78 -22.07
CA ARG A 157 -13.40 31.95 -23.26
C ARG A 157 -14.22 32.30 -24.49
N ILE A 158 -15.37 31.66 -24.68
CA ILE A 158 -16.28 31.94 -25.79
C ILE A 158 -16.87 33.36 -25.65
N GLU A 159 -17.29 33.77 -24.46
CA GLU A 159 -17.80 35.12 -24.19
C GLU A 159 -16.75 36.20 -24.46
N ARG A 160 -15.49 35.97 -24.08
CA ARG A 160 -14.37 36.88 -24.43
C ARG A 160 -14.14 36.95 -25.93
N ALA A 161 -14.02 35.81 -26.60
CA ALA A 161 -13.80 35.77 -28.04
C ALA A 161 -14.94 36.45 -28.82
N HIS A 162 -16.19 36.27 -28.37
CA HIS A 162 -17.35 36.93 -28.95
C HIS A 162 -17.34 38.45 -28.70
N SER A 163 -17.00 38.89 -27.49
CA SER A 163 -16.89 40.31 -27.17
C SER A 163 -15.78 41.01 -27.97
N ASP A 164 -14.62 40.37 -28.10
CA ASP A 164 -13.50 40.88 -28.89
C ASP A 164 -13.83 40.92 -30.39
N ALA A 165 -14.55 39.92 -30.91
CA ALA A 165 -15.00 39.89 -32.29
C ALA A 165 -16.02 41.00 -32.61
N ILE A 166 -16.93 41.32 -31.68
CA ILE A 166 -17.90 42.43 -31.84
C ILE A 166 -17.18 43.79 -31.83
N LEU A 167 -16.21 43.98 -30.92
CA LEU A 167 -15.43 45.22 -30.84
C LEU A 167 -14.51 45.39 -32.06
N SER A 168 -13.94 44.31 -32.58
CA SER A 168 -13.12 44.34 -33.81
C SER A 168 -13.96 44.59 -35.07
N SER A 169 -15.21 44.14 -35.11
CA SER A 169 -16.11 44.33 -36.27
C SER A 169 -16.75 45.72 -36.30
N GLY A 170 -16.87 46.40 -35.16
CA GLY A 170 -17.36 47.77 -35.07
C GLY A 170 -16.37 48.85 -35.50
N SER A 171 -15.07 48.52 -35.63
CA SER A 171 -14.01 49.49 -35.92
C SER A 171 -13.63 49.61 -37.41
N GLN A 172 -14.20 48.82 -38.32
CA GLN A 172 -13.87 48.85 -39.76
C GLN A 172 -14.92 49.53 -40.66
N GLY A 173 -15.96 50.17 -40.09
CA GLY A 173 -17.08 50.71 -40.87
C GLY A 173 -17.07 52.20 -41.20
N LEU A 174 -16.05 52.99 -40.83
CA LEU A 174 -16.08 54.45 -40.98
C LEU A 174 -14.74 55.00 -41.52
N CYS A 175 -14.44 54.80 -42.80
CA CYS A 175 -13.52 55.65 -43.57
C CYS A 175 -13.57 55.22 -45.05
N GLY A 176 -14.31 55.94 -45.90
CA GLY A 176 -14.22 55.73 -47.34
C GLY A 176 -15.36 56.21 -48.23
N GLU A 177 -16.10 57.25 -47.86
CA GLU A 177 -16.91 58.00 -48.84
C GLU A 177 -16.35 59.42 -48.95
N SER A 178 -15.65 59.69 -50.05
CA SER A 178 -15.74 60.93 -50.84
C SER A 178 -14.55 61.04 -51.79
N GLU A 179 -14.78 60.85 -53.08
CA GLU A 179 -14.42 61.87 -54.07
C GLU A 179 -15.13 61.57 -55.40
N VAL A 180 -16.10 62.44 -55.68
CA VAL A 180 -16.82 62.54 -56.95
C VAL A 180 -16.22 63.71 -57.72
N SER A 181 -16.15 63.53 -59.05
CA SER A 181 -16.08 64.53 -60.14
C SER A 181 -14.74 64.72 -60.85
N PRO A 182 -14.74 65.18 -62.12
CA PRO A 182 -15.76 65.07 -63.18
C PRO A 182 -15.27 64.29 -64.41
#